data_AF-A0A6A6IBF5-F1
#
_entry.id   AF-A0A6A6IBF5-F1
#
_cell.length_a   1.000
_cell.length_b   1.000
_cell.length_c   1.000
_cell.angle_alpha   90.00
_cell.angle_beta   90.00
_cell.angle_gamma   90.00
#
_symmetry.space_group_name_H-M   'P 1'
#
loop_
_entity.id
_entity.type
_entity.pdbx_description
1 polymer ?
#
loop_
_entity_poly.entity_id
_entity_poly.type
_entity_poly.pdbx_seq_one_letter_code
_entity_poly.pdbx_strand_id
1 'polypeptide(L)'
;MAKSEPTDPKPHATLGEDPLQNSYLPAHGQLFFGSGDDAAAAIDKVQWMPAQDDSIPHTLEAEQAYVEQLVAAFKNLEGTNEGPASPYRRRFAEGFYEDWMIEACAWDILKMAESIHGEGFKARIYDKNILQSIKQTRDWTFAERIQTLCNVLKVSKGVAVTLLKNEKMMIAIGAPNKLFTSTIANHAHNMKRDRWIKEGRERDDAAKSQRERWRRWQRTKVRSWLSLLTSSLIGAVGYLDHSNMMEEDKEPTAFLLPQMAKNKRVKTEGMRSEAWDPDADPLVQGAASVNTACVLGILDARSNAESN
;
A
#
# COMPACT_ATOMS: atom_id res chain seq x y z
N MET A 1 31.01 31.50 24.68
CA MET A 1 30.08 30.78 23.78
C MET A 1 29.75 31.71 22.62
N ALA A 2 30.38 31.48 21.47
CA ALA A 2 30.19 32.30 20.27
C ALA A 2 28.84 31.99 19.65
N LYS A 3 28.03 33.03 19.39
CA LYS A 3 26.76 32.92 18.66
C LYS A 3 27.09 32.65 17.19
N SER A 4 26.75 31.47 16.70
CA SER A 4 26.85 31.13 15.28
C SER A 4 25.93 32.04 14.48
N GLU A 5 26.49 32.74 13.50
CA GLU A 5 25.74 33.59 12.58
C GLU A 5 24.74 32.76 11.76
N PRO A 6 23.54 33.29 11.51
CA PRO A 6 22.57 32.65 10.62
C PRO A 6 23.14 32.67 9.20
N THR A 7 23.49 31.49 8.69
CA THR A 7 23.88 31.30 7.29
C THR A 7 22.74 31.76 6.38
N ASP A 8 23.03 32.70 5.50
CA ASP A 8 22.09 33.17 4.48
C ASP A 8 21.47 31.99 3.71
N PRO A 9 20.17 32.04 3.39
CA PRO A 9 19.53 31.04 2.57
C PRO A 9 20.24 31.02 1.20
N LYS A 10 20.79 29.85 0.83
CA LYS A 10 21.39 29.63 -0.49
C LYS A 10 20.43 30.14 -1.57
N PRO A 11 20.91 30.93 -2.54
CA PRO A 11 20.06 31.38 -3.65
C PRO A 11 19.49 30.15 -4.36
N HIS A 12 18.18 30.01 -4.32
CA HIS A 12 17.47 29.02 -5.10
C HIS A 12 17.77 29.30 -6.57
N ALA A 13 18.46 28.37 -7.23
CA ALA A 13 18.61 28.38 -8.68
C ALA A 13 17.23 28.63 -9.30
N THR A 14 17.13 29.64 -10.17
CA THR A 14 15.91 29.98 -10.91
C THR A 14 15.40 28.72 -11.60
N LEU A 15 14.33 28.17 -11.03
CA LEU A 15 13.65 26.95 -11.47
C LEU A 15 13.29 27.10 -12.94
N GLY A 16 13.96 26.32 -13.80
CA GLY A 16 13.44 25.99 -15.11
C GLY A 16 12.00 25.49 -14.96
N GLU A 17 11.13 26.04 -15.81
CA GLU A 17 9.70 25.74 -15.89
C GLU A 17 9.47 24.24 -15.74
N ASP A 18 8.51 23.85 -14.90
CA ASP A 18 8.16 22.44 -14.75
C ASP A 18 7.83 21.89 -16.16
N PRO A 19 8.52 20.86 -16.68
CA PRO A 19 8.32 20.41 -18.06
C PRO A 19 6.88 19.92 -18.31
N LEU A 20 6.13 19.62 -17.25
CA LEU A 20 4.68 19.37 -17.27
C LEU A 20 3.79 20.61 -17.24
N GLN A 21 4.36 21.76 -16.87
CA GLN A 21 3.75 23.08 -16.94
C GLN A 21 4.13 23.83 -18.22
N ASN A 22 4.92 23.24 -19.12
CA ASN A 22 4.97 23.68 -20.50
C ASN A 22 3.53 23.61 -21.02
N SER A 23 2.87 24.77 -21.04
CA SER A 23 1.51 24.88 -21.52
C SER A 23 1.58 24.73 -23.03
N TYR A 24 1.53 23.49 -23.51
CA TYR A 24 1.30 23.24 -24.92
C TYR A 24 -0.03 23.87 -25.27
N LEU A 25 -0.02 24.83 -26.20
CA LEU A 25 -1.24 25.35 -26.78
C LEU A 25 -1.65 24.42 -27.93
N PRO A 26 -2.95 24.13 -28.12
CA PRO A 26 -3.39 23.29 -29.23
C PRO A 26 -3.02 23.96 -30.56
N ALA A 27 -2.28 23.25 -31.42
CA ALA A 27 -1.77 23.78 -32.69
C ALA A 27 -2.84 23.75 -33.79
N HIS A 28 -3.59 22.64 -33.89
CA HIS A 28 -4.62 22.44 -34.92
C HIS A 28 -5.78 21.60 -34.38
N GLY A 29 -7.01 22.13 -34.46
CA GLY A 29 -8.22 21.30 -34.32
C GLY A 29 -8.28 20.46 -33.04
N GLN A 30 -7.95 21.04 -31.88
CA GLN A 30 -7.92 20.43 -30.55
C GLN A 30 -6.73 19.49 -30.24
N LEU A 31 -5.85 19.19 -31.21
CA LEU A 31 -4.64 18.41 -30.97
C LEU A 31 -3.44 19.31 -30.63
N PHE A 32 -2.56 18.81 -29.77
CA PHE A 32 -1.36 19.52 -29.31
C PHE A 32 -0.14 19.33 -30.23
N PHE A 33 -0.13 18.29 -31.08
CA PHE A 33 0.98 17.96 -31.97
C PHE A 33 0.48 17.79 -33.42
N GLY A 34 1.31 18.19 -34.40
CA GLY A 34 0.99 18.07 -35.83
C GLY A 34 1.27 16.69 -36.40
N SER A 35 2.17 15.94 -35.76
CA SER A 35 2.60 14.60 -36.19
C SER A 35 3.01 13.73 -34.99
N GLY A 36 3.18 12.42 -35.23
CA GLY A 36 3.75 11.51 -34.24
C GLY A 36 5.21 11.84 -33.91
N ASP A 37 5.98 12.30 -34.90
CA ASP A 37 7.37 12.71 -34.73
C ASP A 37 7.48 13.97 -33.86
N ASP A 38 6.57 14.94 -34.03
CA ASP A 38 6.51 16.13 -33.15
C ASP A 38 6.22 15.74 -31.69
N ALA A 39 5.31 14.79 -31.48
CA ALA A 39 4.99 14.28 -30.15
C ALA A 39 6.20 13.55 -29.53
N ALA A 40 6.88 12.70 -30.30
CA ALA A 40 8.10 12.01 -29.86
C ALA A 40 9.21 13.00 -29.52
N ALA A 41 9.46 13.98 -30.39
CA ALA A 41 10.46 15.02 -30.17
C ALA A 41 10.13 15.89 -28.95
N ALA A 42 8.86 16.11 -28.65
CA ALA A 42 8.45 16.81 -27.43
C ALA A 42 8.74 16.00 -26.17
N ILE A 43 8.56 14.67 -26.20
CA ILE A 43 8.78 13.78 -25.07
C ILE A 43 10.27 13.48 -24.84
N ASP A 44 11.07 13.41 -25.90
CA ASP A 44 12.51 13.12 -25.84
C ASP A 44 13.35 14.31 -25.33
N LYS A 45 12.70 15.46 -25.05
CA LYS A 45 13.35 16.60 -24.39
C LYS A 45 13.76 16.26 -22.96
N VAL A 46 14.98 16.65 -22.61
CA VAL A 46 15.50 16.55 -21.25
C VAL A 46 14.63 17.40 -20.32
N GLN A 47 14.00 16.75 -19.34
CA GLN A 47 13.11 17.40 -18.38
C GLN A 47 13.90 18.14 -17.30
N TRP A 48 14.99 17.54 -16.83
CA TRP A 48 15.92 18.11 -15.88
C TRP A 48 17.24 17.35 -15.95
N MET A 49 18.32 18.01 -15.55
CA MET A 49 19.68 17.47 -15.51
C MET A 49 20.14 17.45 -14.05
N PRO A 50 20.64 16.32 -13.52
CA PRO A 50 21.35 16.32 -12.24
C PRO A 50 22.52 17.32 -12.19
N ALA A 51 22.94 17.68 -10.99
CA ALA A 51 24.21 18.38 -10.81
C ALA A 51 25.38 17.48 -11.24
N GLN A 52 26.50 18.08 -11.65
CA GLN A 52 27.72 17.31 -11.91
C GLN A 52 28.11 16.51 -10.67
N ASP A 53 28.46 15.25 -10.88
CA ASP A 53 28.64 14.27 -9.83
C ASP A 53 29.83 13.38 -10.13
N ASP A 54 30.80 13.38 -9.23
CA ASP A 54 32.04 12.62 -9.32
C ASP A 54 31.86 11.12 -8.99
N SER A 55 30.66 10.72 -8.53
CA SER A 55 30.36 9.33 -8.18
C SER A 55 29.90 8.46 -9.36
N ILE A 56 29.73 9.05 -10.55
CA ILE A 56 29.45 8.33 -11.79
C ILE A 56 30.69 7.50 -12.17
N PRO A 57 30.57 6.18 -12.36
CA PRO A 57 31.72 5.36 -12.72
C PRO A 57 32.24 5.72 -14.13
N HIS A 58 33.56 5.86 -14.25
CA HIS A 58 34.23 6.13 -15.53
C HIS A 58 35.14 4.99 -15.99
N THR A 59 35.32 3.97 -15.15
CA THR A 59 36.11 2.78 -15.47
C THR A 59 35.27 1.53 -15.28
N LEU A 60 35.60 0.48 -16.01
CA LEU A 60 34.89 -0.79 -15.96
C LEU A 60 34.92 -1.39 -14.54
N GLU A 61 36.03 -1.23 -13.82
CA GLU A 61 36.16 -1.72 -12.44
C GLU A 61 35.21 -0.99 -11.48
N ALA A 62 35.02 0.32 -11.69
CA ALA A 62 34.07 1.10 -10.90
C ALA A 62 32.62 0.71 -11.22
N GLU A 63 32.30 0.48 -12.49
CA GLU A 63 31.00 -0.05 -12.91
C GLU A 63 30.73 -1.42 -12.27
N GLN A 64 31.70 -2.34 -12.34
CA GLN A 64 31.62 -3.67 -11.74
C GLN A 64 31.37 -3.60 -10.23
N ALA A 65 32.02 -2.69 -9.51
CA ALA A 65 31.79 -2.52 -8.08
C ALA A 65 30.35 -2.11 -7.74
N TYR A 66 29.68 -1.33 -8.58
CA TYR A 66 28.26 -1.02 -8.40
C TYR A 66 27.36 -2.19 -8.77
N VAL A 67 27.69 -2.94 -9.84
CA VAL A 67 26.95 -4.14 -10.24
C VAL A 67 27.01 -5.21 -9.16
N GLU A 68 28.19 -5.47 -8.58
CA GLU A 68 28.37 -6.41 -7.48
C GLU A 68 27.48 -6.03 -6.28
N GLN A 69 27.37 -4.75 -5.94
CA GLN A 69 26.49 -4.26 -4.88
C GLN A 69 25.01 -4.53 -5.18
N LEU A 70 24.59 -4.29 -6.43
CA LEU A 70 23.21 -4.56 -6.89
C LEU A 70 22.91 -6.06 -6.86
N VAL A 71 23.80 -6.90 -7.40
CA VAL A 71 23.66 -8.37 -7.40
C VAL A 71 23.59 -8.90 -5.96
N ALA A 72 24.47 -8.43 -5.07
CA ALA A 72 24.41 -8.77 -3.65
C ALA A 72 23.07 -8.36 -3.02
N ALA A 73 22.52 -7.19 -3.37
CA ALA A 73 21.21 -6.74 -2.90
C ALA A 73 20.06 -7.61 -3.41
N PHE A 74 20.09 -8.01 -4.69
CA PHE A 74 19.13 -8.96 -5.26
C PHE A 74 19.14 -10.30 -4.52
N LYS A 75 20.31 -10.83 -4.23
CA LYS A 75 20.49 -12.15 -3.59
C LYS A 75 20.30 -12.13 -2.07
N ASN A 76 20.34 -10.97 -1.42
CA ASN A 76 20.17 -10.86 0.03
C ASN A 76 18.74 -11.28 0.47
N LEU A 77 18.62 -12.31 1.29
CA LEU A 77 17.35 -12.81 1.85
C LEU A 77 17.13 -12.42 3.33
N GLU A 78 18.08 -11.72 3.92
CA GLU A 78 18.04 -11.26 5.30
C GLU A 78 17.33 -9.90 5.39
N GLY A 79 16.46 -9.74 6.38
CA GLY A 79 15.74 -8.48 6.59
C GLY A 79 14.70 -8.15 5.50
N THR A 80 14.34 -9.10 4.64
CA THR A 80 13.26 -8.91 3.66
C THR A 80 11.91 -8.80 4.34
N ASN A 81 11.04 -7.91 3.85
CA ASN A 81 9.65 -7.78 4.29
C ASN A 81 8.82 -9.05 4.00
N GLU A 82 9.22 -9.85 3.02
CA GLU A 82 8.54 -11.09 2.69
C GLU A 82 8.88 -12.23 3.66
N GLY A 83 7.84 -12.88 4.19
CA GLY A 83 7.99 -14.09 5.01
C GLY A 83 8.57 -15.27 4.21
N PRO A 84 9.07 -16.32 4.88
CA PRO A 84 9.72 -17.46 4.23
C PRO A 84 8.80 -18.23 3.27
N ALA A 85 7.47 -18.20 3.51
CA ALA A 85 6.48 -18.82 2.63
C ALA A 85 6.11 -17.96 1.41
N SER A 86 6.58 -16.71 1.33
CA SER A 86 6.26 -15.82 0.21
C SER A 86 6.80 -16.37 -1.11
N PRO A 87 6.00 -16.42 -2.18
CA PRO A 87 6.45 -16.94 -3.48
C PRO A 87 7.61 -16.13 -4.05
N TYR A 88 7.67 -14.82 -3.80
CA TYR A 88 8.77 -13.98 -4.28
C TYR A 88 10.10 -14.34 -3.62
N ARG A 89 10.10 -14.52 -2.29
CA ARG A 89 11.31 -14.91 -1.55
C ARG A 89 11.78 -16.31 -1.92
N ARG A 90 10.84 -17.26 -2.07
CA ARG A 90 11.14 -18.64 -2.45
C ARG A 90 11.86 -18.74 -3.79
N ARG A 91 11.48 -17.95 -4.79
CA ARG A 91 12.16 -17.92 -6.10
C ARG A 91 13.67 -17.64 -5.96
N PHE A 92 14.05 -16.69 -5.12
CA PHE A 92 15.47 -16.41 -4.89
C PHE A 92 16.16 -17.49 -4.03
N ALA A 93 15.48 -18.03 -3.02
CA ALA A 93 16.03 -19.08 -2.17
C ALA A 93 16.25 -20.41 -2.91
N GLU A 94 15.36 -20.74 -3.85
CA GLU A 94 15.39 -21.96 -4.65
C GLU A 94 16.26 -21.83 -5.91
N GLY A 95 16.87 -20.66 -6.16
CA GLY A 95 17.67 -20.43 -7.36
C GLY A 95 16.85 -20.41 -8.66
N PHE A 96 15.60 -19.94 -8.62
CA PHE A 96 14.72 -19.86 -9.80
C PHE A 96 15.27 -18.94 -10.89
N TYR A 97 16.00 -17.89 -10.49
CA TYR A 97 16.69 -16.99 -11.39
C TYR A 97 18.16 -17.38 -11.44
N GLU A 98 18.66 -17.64 -12.65
CA GLU A 98 20.08 -17.87 -12.88
C GLU A 98 20.90 -16.61 -12.54
N ASP A 99 22.10 -16.79 -12.00
CA ASP A 99 22.94 -15.68 -11.53
C ASP A 99 23.24 -14.66 -12.65
N TRP A 100 23.43 -15.12 -13.89
CA TRP A 100 23.67 -14.25 -15.04
C TRP A 100 22.47 -13.36 -15.38
N MET A 101 21.23 -13.79 -15.11
CA MET A 101 20.04 -12.98 -15.34
C MET A 101 19.96 -11.83 -14.33
N ILE A 102 20.33 -12.11 -13.08
CA ILE A 102 20.39 -11.10 -12.03
C ILE A 102 21.48 -10.08 -12.34
N GLU A 103 22.65 -10.55 -12.78
CA GLU A 103 23.76 -9.70 -13.21
C GLU A 103 23.38 -8.82 -14.40
N ALA A 104 22.76 -9.39 -15.44
CA ALA A 104 22.29 -8.62 -16.60
C ALA A 104 21.28 -7.52 -16.20
N CYS A 105 20.33 -7.84 -15.32
CA CYS A 105 19.39 -6.85 -14.80
C CYS A 105 20.10 -5.76 -13.97
N ALA A 106 21.17 -6.08 -13.25
CA ALA A 106 21.95 -5.10 -12.51
C ALA A 106 22.72 -4.15 -13.45
N TRP A 107 23.25 -4.66 -14.56
CA TRP A 107 23.83 -3.83 -15.63
C TRP A 107 22.80 -2.90 -16.26
N ASP A 108 21.59 -3.37 -16.54
CA ASP A 108 20.51 -2.52 -17.07
C ASP A 108 20.15 -1.38 -16.11
N ILE A 109 20.08 -1.67 -14.80
CA ILE A 109 19.84 -0.67 -13.76
C ILE A 109 20.97 0.36 -13.75
N LEU A 110 22.23 -0.08 -13.80
CA LEU A 110 23.40 0.80 -13.82
C LEU A 110 23.38 1.73 -15.04
N LYS A 111 23.22 1.18 -16.24
CA LYS A 111 23.20 1.95 -17.49
C LYS A 111 22.06 2.96 -17.54
N MET A 112 20.90 2.62 -17.00
CA MET A 112 19.79 3.56 -16.90
C MET A 112 20.07 4.66 -15.86
N ALA A 113 20.70 4.35 -14.73
CA ALA A 113 21.12 5.37 -13.77
C ALA A 113 22.20 6.30 -14.36
N GLU A 114 23.14 5.76 -15.13
CA GLU A 114 24.17 6.53 -15.85
C GLU A 114 23.53 7.46 -16.88
N SER A 115 22.54 6.97 -17.65
CA SER A 115 21.82 7.78 -18.62
C SER A 115 21.11 8.97 -17.97
N ILE A 116 20.45 8.78 -16.82
CA ILE A 116 19.81 9.89 -16.08
C ILE A 116 20.83 10.95 -15.67
N HIS A 117 22.03 10.54 -15.29
CA HIS A 117 23.10 11.41 -14.78
C HIS A 117 23.96 12.06 -15.86
N GLY A 118 24.21 11.37 -16.96
CA GLY A 118 25.00 11.88 -18.07
C GLY A 118 24.18 12.66 -19.10
N GLU A 119 22.96 12.22 -19.39
CA GLU A 119 22.11 12.82 -20.43
C GLU A 119 20.92 13.61 -19.87
N GLY A 120 20.67 13.51 -18.57
CA GLY A 120 19.49 14.05 -17.93
C GLY A 120 18.30 13.13 -18.02
N PHE A 121 17.24 13.47 -17.29
CA PHE A 121 16.05 12.65 -17.23
C PHE A 121 15.16 12.86 -18.46
N LYS A 122 15.01 11.79 -19.26
CA LYS A 122 14.10 11.69 -20.40
C LYS A 122 13.18 10.50 -20.14
N ALA A 123 11.87 10.71 -19.99
CA ALA A 123 10.95 9.58 -19.81
C ALA A 123 9.57 9.83 -20.39
N ARG A 124 9.04 8.78 -21.02
CA ARG A 124 7.67 8.70 -21.55
C ARG A 124 6.66 8.42 -20.44
N ILE A 125 6.66 9.24 -19.39
CA ILE A 125 5.75 9.13 -18.25
C ILE A 125 4.75 10.28 -18.32
N TYR A 126 3.47 9.96 -18.37
CA TYR A 126 2.40 10.98 -18.45
C TYR A 126 1.70 11.22 -17.10
N ASP A 127 2.04 10.44 -16.07
CA ASP A 127 1.50 10.63 -14.72
C ASP A 127 2.28 11.72 -13.98
N LYS A 128 1.58 12.83 -13.69
CA LYS A 128 2.14 13.99 -12.98
C LYS A 128 2.65 13.65 -11.59
N ASN A 129 1.97 12.75 -10.85
CA ASN A 129 2.38 12.39 -9.49
C ASN A 129 3.67 11.57 -9.50
N ILE A 130 3.86 10.73 -10.52
CA ILE A 130 5.10 9.96 -10.70
C ILE A 130 6.24 10.91 -11.06
N LEU A 131 6.03 11.81 -12.02
CA LEU A 131 7.05 12.78 -12.42
C LEU A 131 7.47 13.71 -11.28
N GLN A 132 6.52 14.20 -10.47
CA GLN A 132 6.84 14.97 -9.27
C GLN A 132 7.71 14.19 -8.29
N SER A 133 7.47 12.88 -8.15
CA SER A 133 8.25 12.02 -7.25
C SER A 133 9.66 11.80 -7.79
N ILE A 134 9.81 11.69 -9.10
CA ILE A 134 11.10 11.59 -9.78
C ILE A 134 11.88 12.90 -9.61
N LYS A 135 11.22 14.05 -9.81
CA LYS A 135 11.79 15.39 -9.64
C LYS A 135 12.35 15.64 -8.24
N GLN A 136 11.80 14.98 -7.20
CA GLN A 136 12.34 15.07 -5.83
C GLN A 136 13.76 14.49 -5.71
N THR A 137 14.16 13.62 -6.63
CA THR A 137 15.51 13.03 -6.65
C THR A 137 16.45 13.72 -7.64
N ARG A 138 16.09 14.90 -8.16
CA ARG A 138 16.89 15.60 -9.17
C ARG A 138 18.30 15.98 -8.68
N ASP A 139 18.40 16.30 -7.38
CA ASP A 139 19.62 16.80 -6.74
C ASP A 139 20.40 15.66 -6.06
N TRP A 140 20.02 14.41 -6.32
CA TRP A 140 20.71 13.23 -5.77
C TRP A 140 21.97 12.93 -6.56
N THR A 141 22.99 12.43 -5.87
CA THR A 141 24.14 11.78 -6.50
C THR A 141 23.76 10.40 -7.05
N PHE A 142 24.58 9.90 -7.96
CA PHE A 142 24.58 8.58 -8.56
C PHE A 142 24.76 7.52 -7.47
N ALA A 143 25.74 7.70 -6.59
CA ALA A 143 25.95 6.81 -5.45
C ALA A 143 24.71 6.71 -4.54
N GLU A 144 24.09 7.84 -4.15
CA GLU A 144 22.88 7.84 -3.32
C GLU A 144 21.70 7.13 -4.02
N ARG A 145 21.57 7.33 -5.34
CA ARG A 145 20.53 6.68 -6.15
C ARG A 145 20.72 5.16 -6.15
N ILE A 146 21.92 4.67 -6.45
CA ILE A 146 22.23 3.23 -6.47
C ILE A 146 22.11 2.62 -5.07
N GLN A 147 22.61 3.30 -4.04
CA GLN A 147 22.50 2.81 -2.66
C GLN A 147 21.05 2.66 -2.22
N THR A 148 20.19 3.61 -2.59
CA THR A 148 18.75 3.54 -2.28
C THR A 148 18.09 2.37 -3.04
N LEU A 149 18.45 2.13 -4.30
CA LEU A 149 17.98 0.96 -5.06
C LEU A 149 18.41 -0.35 -4.39
N CYS A 150 19.67 -0.46 -3.95
CA CYS A 150 20.15 -1.59 -3.16
C CYS A 150 19.31 -1.80 -1.89
N ASN A 151 18.94 -0.73 -1.19
CA ASN A 151 18.09 -0.83 0.01
C ASN A 151 16.67 -1.33 -0.34
N VAL A 152 16.07 -0.85 -1.43
CA VAL A 152 14.77 -1.35 -1.93
C VAL A 152 14.84 -2.84 -2.25
N LEU A 153 15.88 -3.28 -2.98
CA LEU A 153 16.08 -4.66 -3.40
C LEU A 153 16.32 -5.63 -2.23
N LYS A 154 17.02 -5.16 -1.18
CA LYS A 154 17.20 -5.89 0.07
C LYS A 154 15.88 -6.05 0.82
N VAL A 155 15.06 -5.00 0.89
CA VAL A 155 13.83 -4.98 1.67
C VAL A 155 12.66 -5.68 0.97
N SER A 156 12.56 -5.67 -0.36
CA SER A 156 11.46 -6.33 -1.08
C SER A 156 11.88 -7.13 -2.31
N LYS A 157 11.59 -8.43 -2.27
CA LYS A 157 11.73 -9.34 -3.41
C LYS A 157 10.62 -9.22 -4.43
N GLY A 158 9.45 -8.71 -4.05
CA GLY A 158 8.41 -8.36 -5.02
C GLY A 158 8.89 -7.31 -6.02
N VAL A 159 9.60 -6.28 -5.54
CA VAL A 159 10.22 -5.27 -6.41
C VAL A 159 11.31 -5.88 -7.27
N ALA A 160 12.20 -6.69 -6.68
CA ALA A 160 13.26 -7.38 -7.43
C ALA A 160 12.70 -8.22 -8.60
N VAL A 161 11.62 -8.98 -8.38
CA VAL A 161 10.95 -9.74 -9.45
C VAL A 161 10.34 -8.83 -10.52
N THR A 162 9.81 -7.66 -10.13
CA THR A 162 9.26 -6.68 -11.08
C THR A 162 10.37 -6.14 -12.01
N LEU A 163 11.55 -5.83 -11.45
CA LEU A 163 12.69 -5.37 -12.23
C LEU A 163 13.29 -6.45 -13.13
N LEU A 164 13.35 -7.70 -12.68
CA LEU A 164 13.79 -8.84 -13.50
C LEU A 164 12.86 -9.10 -14.71
N LYS A 165 11.62 -8.62 -14.67
CA LYS A 165 10.69 -8.64 -15.82
C LYS A 165 10.80 -7.40 -16.70
N ASN A 166 11.74 -6.51 -16.40
CA ASN A 166 11.88 -5.19 -16.99
C ASN A 166 10.62 -4.31 -16.85
N GLU A 167 9.83 -4.53 -15.80
CA GLU A 167 8.64 -3.74 -15.53
C GLU A 167 8.99 -2.55 -14.61
N LYS A 168 8.47 -1.36 -14.94
CA LYS A 168 8.62 -0.14 -14.11
C LYS A 168 10.08 0.27 -13.82
N MET A 169 11.05 -0.20 -14.62
CA MET A 169 12.49 0.09 -14.47
C MET A 169 12.76 1.58 -14.30
N MET A 170 12.26 2.39 -15.24
CA MET A 170 12.44 3.84 -15.24
C MET A 170 11.88 4.52 -13.97
N ILE A 171 10.72 4.07 -13.48
CA ILE A 171 10.10 4.65 -12.27
C ILE A 171 10.90 4.26 -11.03
N ALA A 172 11.36 3.02 -10.95
CA ALA A 172 12.15 2.54 -9.83
C ALA A 172 13.48 3.29 -9.70
N ILE A 173 14.17 3.53 -10.81
CA ILE A 173 15.47 4.21 -10.85
C ILE A 173 15.30 5.73 -10.75
N GLY A 174 14.24 6.28 -11.34
CA GLY A 174 13.92 7.70 -11.28
C GLY A 174 13.43 8.18 -9.91
N ALA A 175 12.72 7.35 -9.14
CA ALA A 175 12.20 7.72 -7.82
C ALA A 175 12.37 6.60 -6.76
N PRO A 176 13.60 6.16 -6.48
CA PRO A 176 13.85 5.04 -5.57
C PRO A 176 13.40 5.32 -4.13
N ASN A 177 13.44 6.57 -3.67
CA ASN A 177 12.94 6.99 -2.36
C ASN A 177 11.43 6.72 -2.19
N LYS A 178 10.62 7.04 -3.20
CA LYS A 178 9.18 6.80 -3.16
C LYS A 178 8.88 5.31 -3.20
N LEU A 179 9.63 4.56 -3.98
CA LEU A 179 9.50 3.10 -4.03
C LEU A 179 9.87 2.47 -2.67
N PHE A 180 10.95 2.94 -2.03
CA PHE A 180 11.37 2.47 -0.71
C PHE A 180 10.32 2.76 0.38
N THR A 181 9.90 4.02 0.49
CA THR A 181 8.90 4.46 1.48
C THR A 181 7.56 3.74 1.29
N SER A 182 7.08 3.62 0.06
CA SER A 182 5.84 2.88 -0.23
C SER A 182 5.96 1.39 0.10
N THR A 183 7.12 0.77 -0.16
CA THR A 183 7.37 -0.63 0.18
C THR A 183 7.27 -0.87 1.69
N ILE A 184 7.88 0.00 2.51
CA ILE A 184 7.82 -0.08 3.97
C ILE A 184 6.39 0.15 4.47
N ALA A 185 5.73 1.21 4.00
CA ALA A 185 4.37 1.53 4.41
C ALA A 185 3.38 0.42 4.04
N ASN A 186 3.46 -0.10 2.82
CA ASN A 186 2.60 -1.18 2.35
C ASN A 186 2.80 -2.46 3.18
N HIS A 187 4.04 -2.79 3.52
CA HIS A 187 4.31 -3.93 4.40
C HIS A 187 3.65 -3.76 5.77
N ALA A 188 3.81 -2.60 6.41
CA ALA A 188 3.18 -2.31 7.70
C ALA A 188 1.64 -2.35 7.63
N HIS A 189 1.05 -1.81 6.56
CA HIS A 189 -0.40 -1.87 6.33
C HIS A 189 -0.90 -3.29 6.14
N ASN A 190 -0.19 -4.11 5.37
CA ASN A 190 -0.54 -5.52 5.16
C ASN A 190 -0.48 -6.31 6.46
N MET A 191 0.56 -6.13 7.28
CA MET A 191 0.65 -6.77 8.60
C MET A 191 -0.52 -6.40 9.52
N LYS A 192 -0.93 -5.12 9.53
CA LYS A 192 -2.09 -4.67 10.31
C LYS A 192 -3.39 -5.29 9.79
N ARG A 193 -3.56 -5.35 8.48
CA ARG A 193 -4.71 -5.97 7.82
C ARG A 193 -4.79 -7.46 8.15
N ASP A 194 -3.67 -8.19 8.08
CA ASP A 194 -3.62 -9.63 8.38
C ASP A 194 -4.02 -9.92 9.83
N ARG A 195 -3.54 -9.10 10.77
CA ARG A 195 -3.96 -9.17 12.17
C ARG A 195 -5.48 -8.98 12.31
N TRP A 196 -6.01 -7.93 11.69
CA TRP A 196 -7.43 -7.63 11.76
C TRP A 196 -8.30 -8.74 11.16
N ILE A 197 -7.87 -9.33 10.03
CA ILE A 197 -8.54 -10.48 9.42
C ILE A 197 -8.54 -11.69 10.35
N LYS A 198 -7.40 -11.98 11.00
CA LYS A 198 -7.28 -13.09 11.95
C LYS A 198 -8.22 -12.90 13.15
N GLU A 199 -8.19 -11.73 13.79
CA GLU A 199 -9.08 -11.40 14.91
C GLU A 199 -10.56 -11.47 14.50
N GLY A 200 -10.90 -11.02 13.29
CA GLY A 200 -12.25 -11.11 12.74
C GLY A 200 -12.73 -12.56 12.61
N ARG A 201 -11.89 -13.44 12.03
CA ARG A 201 -12.18 -14.87 11.89
C ARG A 201 -12.38 -15.56 13.23
N GLU A 202 -11.51 -15.27 14.21
CA GLU A 202 -11.62 -15.81 15.57
C GLU A 202 -12.94 -15.41 16.25
N ARG A 203 -13.36 -14.14 16.09
CA ARG A 203 -14.65 -13.66 16.60
C ARG A 203 -15.83 -14.35 15.91
N ASP A 204 -15.76 -14.52 14.59
CA ASP A 204 -16.81 -15.20 13.82
C ASP A 204 -16.94 -16.68 14.22
N ASP A 205 -15.82 -17.37 14.43
CA ASP A 205 -15.80 -18.77 14.84
C ASP A 205 -16.24 -18.95 16.30
N ALA A 206 -15.88 -18.01 17.19
CA ALA A 206 -16.41 -17.97 18.56
C ALA A 206 -17.94 -17.75 18.56
N ALA A 207 -18.44 -16.84 17.72
CA ALA A 207 -19.86 -16.59 17.57
C ALA A 207 -20.61 -17.78 16.96
N LYS A 208 -20.04 -18.47 15.97
CA LYS A 208 -20.57 -19.75 15.45
C LYS A 208 -20.64 -20.80 16.55
N SER A 209 -19.56 -21.00 17.29
CA SER A 209 -19.48 -21.97 18.39
C SER A 209 -20.48 -21.66 19.51
N GLN A 210 -20.72 -20.38 19.81
CA GLN A 210 -21.75 -19.96 20.76
C GLN A 210 -23.17 -20.25 20.24
N ARG A 211 -23.45 -19.94 18.97
CA ARG A 211 -24.73 -20.25 18.32
C ARG A 211 -25.00 -21.76 18.29
N GLU A 212 -23.98 -22.57 18.01
CA GLU A 212 -24.10 -24.03 18.03
C GLU A 212 -24.34 -24.60 19.41
N ARG A 213 -23.61 -24.11 20.43
CA ARG A 213 -23.87 -24.46 21.83
C ARG A 213 -25.31 -24.13 22.23
N TRP A 214 -25.81 -22.95 21.87
CA TRP A 214 -27.18 -22.54 22.14
C TRP A 214 -28.20 -23.44 21.44
N ARG A 215 -28.01 -23.75 20.14
CA ARG A 215 -28.85 -24.70 19.40
C ARG A 215 -28.85 -26.10 20.03
N ARG A 216 -27.69 -26.58 20.50
CA ARG A 216 -27.57 -27.87 21.19
C ARG A 216 -28.36 -27.86 22.50
N TRP A 217 -28.22 -26.80 23.30
CA TRP A 217 -28.94 -26.63 24.56
C TRP A 217 -30.47 -26.60 24.37
N GLN A 218 -30.96 -25.91 23.33
CA GLN A 218 -32.39 -25.90 23.02
C GLN A 218 -32.91 -27.31 22.69
N ARG A 219 -32.18 -28.07 21.86
CA ARG A 219 -32.57 -29.45 21.53
C ARG A 219 -32.64 -30.35 22.75
N THR A 220 -31.70 -30.22 23.69
CA THR A 220 -31.70 -31.03 24.93
C THR A 220 -32.83 -30.62 25.88
N LYS A 221 -33.09 -29.32 26.05
CA LYS A 221 -34.19 -28.84 26.91
C LYS A 221 -35.56 -29.20 26.35
N VAL A 222 -35.80 -29.00 25.05
CA VAL A 222 -37.06 -29.36 24.40
C VAL A 222 -37.32 -30.87 24.50
N ARG A 223 -36.30 -31.71 24.31
CA ARG A 223 -36.42 -33.17 24.51
C ARG A 223 -36.77 -33.54 25.95
N SER A 224 -36.11 -32.91 26.93
CA SER A 224 -36.42 -33.13 28.35
C SER A 224 -37.87 -32.74 28.67
N TRP A 225 -38.32 -31.56 28.22
CA TRP A 225 -39.70 -31.12 28.39
C TRP A 225 -40.72 -32.07 27.73
N LEU A 226 -40.48 -32.50 26.49
CA LEU A 226 -41.34 -33.45 25.80
C LEU A 226 -41.38 -34.83 26.48
N SER A 227 -40.26 -35.29 27.06
CA SER A 227 -40.21 -36.57 27.80
C SER A 227 -41.02 -36.53 29.10
N LEU A 228 -41.05 -35.38 29.78
CA LEU A 228 -41.86 -35.17 30.98
C LEU A 228 -43.35 -35.15 30.64
N LEU A 229 -43.75 -34.49 29.54
CA LEU A 229 -45.13 -34.44 29.08
C LEU A 229 -45.66 -35.82 28.62
N THR A 230 -44.83 -36.58 27.90
CA THR A 230 -45.22 -37.92 27.42
C THR A 230 -45.30 -38.95 28.54
N SER A 231 -44.43 -38.87 29.56
CA SER A 231 -44.51 -39.76 30.74
C SER A 231 -45.75 -39.48 31.59
N SER A 232 -46.17 -38.21 31.71
CA SER A 232 -47.40 -37.82 32.39
C SER A 232 -48.66 -38.36 31.68
N LEU A 233 -48.69 -38.32 30.34
CA LEU A 233 -49.79 -38.86 29.54
C LEU A 233 -49.90 -40.40 29.57
N ILE A 234 -48.76 -41.11 29.70
CA ILE A 234 -48.76 -42.58 29.79
C ILE A 234 -49.16 -43.05 31.21
N GLY A 235 -48.86 -42.28 32.26
CA GLY A 235 -49.33 -42.55 33.62
C GLY A 235 -50.82 -42.29 33.84
N ALA A 236 -51.42 -41.37 33.09
CA ALA A 236 -52.84 -40.99 33.22
C ALA A 236 -53.84 -42.03 32.65
N VAL A 237 -53.37 -43.11 32.01
CA VAL A 237 -54.23 -44.22 31.56
C VAL A 237 -54.38 -45.30 32.66
N GLY A 238 -53.62 -45.21 33.75
CA GLY A 238 -53.59 -46.25 34.79
C GLY A 238 -54.28 -45.95 36.12
N TYR A 239 -54.56 -44.69 36.48
CA TYR A 239 -55.02 -44.39 37.84
C TYR A 239 -55.94 -43.16 37.89
N LEU A 240 -57.25 -43.42 37.81
CA LEU A 240 -58.26 -42.59 38.44
C LEU A 240 -58.35 -43.04 39.90
N ASP A 241 -57.49 -42.53 40.77
CA ASP A 241 -57.86 -42.32 42.17
C ASP A 241 -57.05 -41.17 42.80
N HIS A 242 -57.69 -40.58 43.79
CA HIS A 242 -57.67 -39.23 44.29
C HIS A 242 -56.39 -38.66 44.92
N SER A 243 -56.29 -37.33 44.74
CA SER A 243 -56.01 -36.32 45.78
C SER A 243 -54.57 -36.01 46.21
N ASN A 244 -54.25 -34.73 45.98
CA ASN A 244 -53.56 -33.83 46.91
C ASN A 244 -52.04 -34.00 47.04
N MET A 245 -51.28 -33.05 46.47
CA MET A 245 -50.38 -32.19 47.23
C MET A 245 -49.82 -31.09 46.31
N MET A 246 -50.16 -29.85 46.67
CA MET A 246 -49.45 -28.65 46.27
C MET A 246 -48.07 -28.66 46.92
N GLU A 247 -47.01 -28.53 46.14
CA GLU A 247 -45.69 -28.14 46.67
C GLU A 247 -45.13 -27.02 45.77
N GLU A 248 -44.83 -25.90 46.41
CA GLU A 248 -44.38 -24.65 45.81
C GLU A 248 -43.05 -24.81 45.07
N ASP A 249 -43.11 -24.68 43.74
CA ASP A 249 -41.92 -24.54 42.90
C ASP A 249 -41.22 -23.22 43.20
N LYS A 250 -40.07 -23.32 43.87
CA LYS A 250 -39.07 -22.25 43.90
C LYS A 250 -38.71 -21.90 42.45
N GLU A 251 -38.99 -20.66 42.05
CA GLU A 251 -38.59 -20.12 40.76
C GLU A 251 -37.11 -20.45 40.48
N PRO A 252 -36.78 -21.08 39.33
CA PRO A 252 -35.40 -21.28 38.96
C PRO A 252 -34.80 -19.90 38.81
N THR A 253 -33.87 -19.59 39.71
CA THR A 253 -33.06 -18.36 39.75
C THR A 253 -32.74 -18.01 38.32
N ALA A 254 -33.32 -16.90 37.85
CA ALA A 254 -33.19 -16.46 36.47
C ALA A 254 -31.71 -16.48 36.12
N PHE A 255 -31.30 -17.48 35.35
CA PHE A 255 -29.97 -17.52 34.76
C PHE A 255 -29.99 -16.31 33.86
N LEU A 256 -29.40 -15.22 34.35
CA LEU A 256 -29.23 -13.96 33.65
C LEU A 256 -28.73 -14.35 32.26
N LEU A 257 -29.64 -14.39 31.29
CA LEU A 257 -29.30 -14.14 29.92
C LEU A 257 -28.43 -12.89 30.04
N PRO A 258 -27.15 -12.92 29.59
CA PRO A 258 -26.46 -11.68 29.38
C PRO A 258 -27.44 -10.89 28.54
N GLN A 259 -28.04 -9.86 29.13
CA GLN A 259 -28.79 -8.85 28.42
C GLN A 259 -27.87 -8.56 27.27
N MET A 260 -28.24 -9.03 26.07
CA MET A 260 -27.51 -8.68 24.88
C MET A 260 -27.69 -7.19 24.88
N ALA A 261 -26.66 -6.51 25.40
CA ALA A 261 -26.58 -5.08 25.44
C ALA A 261 -26.94 -4.73 24.02
N LYS A 262 -28.09 -4.07 23.89
CA LYS A 262 -28.46 -3.35 22.70
C LYS A 262 -27.34 -2.32 22.58
N ASN A 263 -26.20 -2.77 22.05
CA ASN A 263 -25.09 -1.93 21.71
C ASN A 263 -25.74 -1.00 20.71
N LYS A 264 -25.99 0.22 21.19
CA LYS A 264 -26.41 1.34 20.37
C LYS A 264 -25.55 1.23 19.14
N ARG A 265 -26.21 0.87 18.04
CA ARG A 265 -25.64 0.88 16.71
C ARG A 265 -25.17 2.31 16.55
N VAL A 266 -23.88 2.55 16.79
CA VAL A 266 -23.25 3.80 16.40
C VAL A 266 -23.49 3.83 14.90
N LYS A 267 -24.41 4.71 14.49
CA LYS A 267 -24.64 5.06 13.10
C LYS A 267 -23.30 5.60 12.60
N THR A 268 -22.47 4.72 12.06
CA THR A 268 -21.48 5.12 11.06
C THR A 268 -22.28 5.35 9.78
N GLU A 269 -22.88 6.54 9.69
CA GLU A 269 -23.30 7.09 8.41
C GLU A 269 -22.05 7.23 7.52
N GLY A 270 -22.13 6.71 6.30
CA GLY A 270 -21.20 7.07 5.23
C GLY A 270 -20.09 6.06 4.90
N MET A 271 -20.39 4.79 4.68
CA MET A 271 -19.57 3.96 3.79
C MET A 271 -20.46 3.23 2.80
N ARG A 272 -20.51 3.82 1.60
CA ARG A 272 -21.18 3.34 0.40
C ARG A 272 -20.57 1.98 0.05
N SER A 273 -21.36 0.91 0.14
CA SER A 273 -20.98 -0.40 -0.34
C SER A 273 -21.02 -0.39 -1.87
N GLU A 274 -19.86 -0.22 -2.50
CA GLU A 274 -19.68 -0.63 -3.88
C GLU A 274 -19.74 -2.17 -3.93
N ALA A 275 -20.63 -2.67 -4.78
CA ALA A 275 -20.81 -4.10 -5.00
C ALA A 275 -19.51 -4.71 -5.52
N TRP A 276 -19.11 -5.82 -4.92
CA TRP A 276 -17.94 -6.59 -5.33
C TRP A 276 -18.31 -7.37 -6.59
N ASP A 277 -17.75 -6.94 -7.73
CA ASP A 277 -17.84 -7.62 -9.01
C ASP A 277 -16.75 -8.72 -9.08
N PRO A 278 -17.11 -10.01 -9.15
CA PRO A 278 -16.14 -11.10 -9.16
C PRO A 278 -15.33 -11.21 -10.46
N ASP A 279 -15.64 -10.40 -11.49
CA ASP A 279 -14.95 -10.42 -12.79
C ASP A 279 -14.04 -9.18 -13.02
N ALA A 280 -13.83 -8.33 -12.01
CA ALA A 280 -12.93 -7.18 -12.11
C ALA A 280 -11.44 -7.61 -12.00
N ASP A 281 -10.73 -7.50 -13.12
CA ASP A 281 -9.29 -7.69 -13.30
C ASP A 281 -8.45 -7.02 -12.18
N PRO A 282 -7.47 -7.69 -11.54
CA PRO A 282 -6.72 -7.13 -10.40
C PRO A 282 -5.66 -6.08 -10.78
N LEU A 283 -5.72 -5.54 -11.99
CA LEU A 283 -4.85 -4.46 -12.45
C LEU A 283 -5.64 -3.15 -12.48
N VAL A 284 -5.18 -2.18 -11.69
CA VAL A 284 -5.70 -0.80 -11.55
C VAL A 284 -6.74 -0.62 -10.44
N GLN A 285 -6.28 -0.54 -9.19
CA GLN A 285 -6.87 0.37 -8.21
C GLN A 285 -5.77 1.20 -7.54
N GLY A 286 -5.65 2.42 -8.05
CA GLY A 286 -4.91 3.50 -7.43
C GLY A 286 -5.64 4.02 -6.19
N ALA A 287 -4.86 4.40 -5.19
CA ALA A 287 -5.34 5.08 -4.00
C ALA A 287 -5.91 6.47 -4.37
N ALA A 288 -7.22 6.61 -4.32
CA ALA A 288 -7.89 7.89 -4.27
C ALA A 288 -8.04 8.34 -2.80
N SER A 289 -7.42 9.49 -2.53
CA SER A 289 -7.65 10.52 -1.51
C SER A 289 -8.86 10.40 -0.56
N VAL A 290 -8.61 10.68 0.74
CA VAL A 290 -9.58 11.30 1.65
C VAL A 290 -9.03 12.68 2.05
N ASN A 291 -9.85 13.70 1.87
CA ASN A 291 -9.55 15.12 2.04
C ASN A 291 -10.70 15.76 2.83
N THR A 292 -10.45 16.39 3.99
CA THR A 292 -11.32 17.39 4.69
C THR A 292 -10.58 17.83 5.96
N ALA A 293 -10.53 19.07 6.46
CA ALA A 293 -10.80 20.42 5.99
C ALA A 293 -10.28 21.39 7.08
N CYS A 294 -9.85 22.59 6.70
CA CYS A 294 -9.99 23.79 7.53
C CYS A 294 -9.94 25.02 6.61
N VAL A 295 -11.12 25.61 6.35
CA VAL A 295 -11.33 26.91 5.70
C VAL A 295 -12.36 27.66 6.55
N LEU A 296 -12.04 28.93 6.87
CA LEU A 296 -12.88 30.12 7.15
C LEU A 296 -12.10 31.03 8.11
N GLY A 297 -11.87 32.33 7.92
CA GLY A 297 -12.11 33.34 6.88
C GLY A 297 -10.97 34.38 7.00
N ILE A 298 -10.88 35.54 6.34
CA ILE A 298 -11.87 36.56 5.99
C ILE A 298 -11.20 37.44 4.90
N LEU A 299 -11.99 37.84 3.90
CA LEU A 299 -11.74 38.91 2.93
C LEU A 299 -11.79 40.28 3.63
N ASP A 300 -10.89 41.23 3.32
CA ASP A 300 -11.31 42.44 2.61
C ASP A 300 -10.17 43.37 2.14
N ALA A 301 -10.38 43.83 0.90
CA ALA A 301 -10.02 45.09 0.24
C ALA A 301 -8.92 46.03 0.80
N ARG A 302 -8.02 46.49 -0.10
CA ARG A 302 -8.18 47.79 -0.79
C ARG A 302 -7.06 48.13 -1.77
N SER A 303 -7.48 48.86 -2.79
CA SER A 303 -6.72 49.47 -3.88
C SER A 303 -5.86 50.66 -3.41
N ASN A 304 -4.84 50.95 -4.22
CA ASN A 304 -4.48 52.26 -4.83
C ASN A 304 -2.96 52.26 -5.08
N ALA A 305 -2.52 52.50 -6.33
CA ALA A 305 -2.06 53.81 -6.84
C ALA A 305 -0.83 54.30 -6.05
N GLU A 306 0.24 54.85 -6.58
CA GLU A 306 0.68 55.38 -7.86
C GLU A 306 2.13 55.87 -7.58
N SER A 307 2.93 56.09 -8.61
CA SER A 307 4.04 57.08 -8.65
C SER A 307 5.07 57.16 -7.49
N ASN A 308 6.28 56.65 -7.73
CA ASN A 308 7.47 57.45 -8.06
C ASN A 308 8.69 56.54 -8.29
#